data_AF-A0A7W2FZH5-F1
#
_entry.id   AF-A0A7W2FZH5-F1
#
_cell.length_a   1.000
_cell.length_b   1.000
_cell.length_c   1.000
_cell.angle_alpha   90.00
_cell.angle_beta   90.00
_cell.angle_gamma   90.00
#
_symmetry.space_group_name_H-M   'P 1'
#
loop_
_entity.id
_entity.type
_entity.pdbx_description
1 polymer ?
#
loop_
_entity_poly.entity_id
_entity_poly.type
_entity_poly.pdbx_seq_one_letter_code
_entity_poly.pdbx_strand_id
1 'polypeptide(L)'
;MNGNEAVNWSLQLFDTTVALDTNEDTEQRTQLVAVINNLLHNDFSKLLQILYRIDVDENKLKRALFESTLPAAETIADLIIERMLQKIHFRKMYKSKKKEE
;
A
#
# COMPACT_ATOMS: atom_id res chain seq x y z
N MET A 1 -17.31 -17.86 22.09
CA MET A 1 -16.83 -16.51 21.72
C MET A 1 -16.07 -16.66 20.41
N ASN A 2 -16.68 -16.20 19.32
CA ASN A 2 -16.27 -16.53 17.95
C ASN A 2 -15.12 -15.62 17.50
N GLY A 3 -14.02 -16.22 17.02
CA GLY A 3 -12.85 -15.53 16.46
C GLY A 3 -13.08 -14.75 15.16
N ASN A 4 -14.32 -14.38 14.86
CA ASN A 4 -14.72 -13.64 13.67
C ASN A 4 -14.88 -12.12 13.91
N GLU A 5 -14.77 -11.64 15.16
CA GLU A 5 -14.90 -10.21 15.48
C GLU A 5 -13.60 -9.44 15.30
N ALA A 6 -12.44 -10.06 15.53
CA ALA A 6 -11.13 -9.43 15.35
C ALA A 6 -10.81 -9.12 13.87
N VAL A 7 -11.36 -9.90 12.93
CA VAL A 7 -11.18 -9.68 11.49
C VAL A 7 -12.01 -8.48 11.01
N ASN A 8 -13.13 -8.18 11.69
CA ASN A 8 -13.99 -7.06 11.33
C ASN A 8 -13.39 -5.71 11.78
N TRP A 9 -12.65 -5.68 12.90
CA TRP A 9 -11.97 -4.45 13.35
C TRP A 9 -10.80 -4.01 12.47
N SER A 10 -10.20 -4.92 11.68
CA SER A 10 -9.11 -4.56 10.77
C SER A 10 -9.60 -3.95 9.44
N LEU A 11 -10.86 -4.17 9.07
CA LEU A 11 -11.38 -3.75 7.76
C LEU A 11 -11.99 -2.35 7.75
N GLN A 12 -12.44 -1.82 8.90
CA GLN A 12 -13.00 -0.46 8.97
C GLN A 12 -11.95 0.66 8.92
N LEU A 13 -10.66 0.36 9.13
CA LEU A 13 -9.60 1.38 9.16
C LEU A 13 -8.94 1.64 7.81
N PHE A 14 -9.26 0.90 6.75
CA PHE A 14 -8.56 0.98 5.46
C PHE A 14 -9.40 1.49 4.29
N ASP A 15 -10.65 1.89 4.54
CA ASP A 15 -11.57 2.34 3.50
C ASP A 15 -11.40 3.84 3.19
N THR A 16 -10.15 4.29 3.03
CA THR A 16 -9.89 5.45 2.17
C THR A 16 -9.87 4.91 0.74
N THR A 17 -11.06 4.73 0.19
CA THR A 17 -11.30 4.29 -1.19
C THR A 17 -10.73 5.32 -2.16
N VAL A 18 -9.46 5.15 -2.51
CA VAL A 18 -9.02 5.48 -3.87
C VAL A 18 -9.65 4.39 -4.74
N ALA A 19 -10.78 4.72 -5.37
CA ALA A 19 -11.43 3.88 -6.35
C ALA A 19 -10.47 3.73 -7.54
N LEU A 20 -9.68 2.65 -7.53
CA LEU A 20 -8.85 2.24 -8.66
C LEU A 20 -9.77 1.50 -9.64
N ASP A 21 -10.38 2.26 -10.55
CA ASP A 21 -11.27 1.73 -11.59
C ASP A 21 -10.45 1.07 -12.71
N THR A 22 -11.01 -0.02 -13.23
CA THR A 22 -10.33 -1.06 -14.00
C THR A 22 -10.23 -0.72 -15.49
N ASN A 23 -9.14 -0.06 -15.87
CA ASN A 23 -8.35 -0.14 -17.11
C ASN A 23 -7.03 0.61 -16.78
N GLU A 24 -5.88 0.28 -17.38
CA GLU A 24 -4.62 1.06 -17.24
C GLU A 24 -3.85 0.99 -15.89
N ASP A 25 -3.20 -0.15 -15.58
CA ASP A 25 -2.22 -0.25 -14.48
C ASP A 25 -1.13 0.83 -14.55
N THR A 26 -0.74 1.24 -15.77
CA THR A 26 0.25 2.31 -16.01
C THR A 26 -0.29 3.71 -15.69
N GLU A 27 -1.57 3.97 -15.95
CA GLU A 27 -2.17 5.27 -15.64
C GLU A 27 -2.39 5.41 -14.13
N GLN A 28 -2.84 4.34 -13.48
CA GLN A 28 -2.97 4.30 -12.02
C GLN A 28 -1.62 4.51 -11.32
N ARG A 29 -0.54 3.88 -11.79
CA ARG A 29 0.82 4.14 -11.28
C ARG A 29 1.19 5.61 -11.46
N THR A 30 0.96 6.17 -12.65
CA THR A 30 1.33 7.55 -12.96
C THR A 30 0.60 8.55 -12.05
N GLN A 31 -0.70 8.35 -11.84
CA GLN A 31 -1.50 9.15 -10.92
C GLN A 31 -0.98 9.03 -9.48
N LEU A 32 -0.64 7.81 -9.03
CA LEU A 32 -0.05 7.59 -7.70
C LEU A 32 1.28 8.32 -7.55
N VAL A 33 2.17 8.24 -8.54
CA VAL A 33 3.45 8.97 -8.55
C VAL A 33 3.21 10.48 -8.43
N ALA A 34 2.26 11.04 -9.17
CA ALA A 34 1.94 12.45 -9.11
C ALA A 34 1.44 12.88 -7.71
N VAL A 35 0.57 12.07 -7.09
CA VAL A 35 0.10 12.31 -5.71
C VAL A 35 1.25 12.25 -4.71
N ILE A 36 2.12 11.25 -4.80
CA ILE A 36 3.26 11.14 -3.89
C ILE A 36 4.24 12.27 -4.11
N ASN A 37 4.50 12.67 -5.35
CA ASN A 37 5.35 13.79 -5.65
C ASN A 37 4.79 15.08 -5.03
N ASN A 38 3.49 15.31 -5.13
CA ASN A 38 2.82 16.43 -4.48
C ASN A 38 3.00 16.38 -2.94
N LEU A 39 2.79 15.21 -2.32
CA LEU A 39 2.97 15.06 -0.87
C LEU A 39 4.43 15.22 -0.43
N LEU A 40 5.40 14.74 -1.20
CA LEU A 40 6.83 14.92 -0.92
C LEU A 40 7.20 16.39 -0.79
N HIS A 41 6.64 17.25 -1.66
CA HIS A 41 6.97 18.66 -1.71
C HIS A 41 6.13 19.53 -0.77
N ASN A 42 4.86 19.16 -0.56
CA ASN A 42 3.89 20.02 0.13
C ASN A 42 3.46 19.50 1.51
N ASP A 43 3.51 18.18 1.77
CA ASP A 43 3.09 17.59 3.04
C ASP A 43 3.72 16.21 3.30
N PHE A 44 5.01 16.23 3.66
CA PHE A 44 5.76 15.02 3.94
C PHE A 44 5.24 14.25 5.16
N SER A 45 4.69 14.96 6.15
CA SER A 45 4.12 14.31 7.34
C SER A 45 2.94 13.41 6.96
N LYS A 46 2.06 13.90 6.09
CA LYS A 46 0.94 13.10 5.58
C LYS A 46 1.42 11.90 4.76
N LEU A 47 2.49 12.05 3.98
CA LEU A 47 3.09 10.91 3.27
C LEU A 47 3.54 9.81 4.24
N LEU A 48 4.30 10.16 5.29
CA LEU A 48 4.76 9.20 6.29
C LEU A 48 3.58 8.51 7.01
N GLN A 49 2.53 9.27 7.36
CA GLN A 49 1.33 8.70 7.97
C GLN A 49 0.65 7.66 7.08
N ILE A 50 0.59 7.91 5.76
CA ILE A 50 0.04 6.94 4.80
C ILE A 50 0.92 5.69 4.74
N LEU A 51 2.24 5.86 4.66
CA LEU A 51 3.21 4.76 4.59
C LEU A 51 3.15 3.86 5.83
N TYR A 52 3.09 4.43 7.04
CA TYR A 52 2.98 3.62 8.25
C TYR A 52 1.69 2.81 8.31
N ARG A 53 0.57 3.32 7.77
CA ARG A 53 -0.70 2.57 7.74
C ARG A 53 -0.61 1.32 6.87
N ILE A 54 0.22 1.31 5.83
CA ILE A 54 0.42 0.18 4.92
C ILE A 54 1.64 -0.68 5.28
N ASP A 55 2.14 -0.58 6.51
CA ASP A 55 3.31 -1.33 6.99
C ASP A 55 4.62 -0.95 6.26
N VAL A 56 4.79 0.32 5.91
CA VAL A 56 6.06 0.87 5.42
C VAL A 56 6.63 1.78 6.51
N ASP A 57 7.63 1.29 7.23
CA ASP A 57 8.36 2.07 8.22
C ASP A 57 9.47 2.95 7.58
N GLU A 58 10.03 3.85 8.39
CA GLU A 58 11.06 4.80 7.94
C GLU A 58 12.35 4.09 7.49
N ASN A 59 12.73 2.97 8.12
CA ASN A 59 13.92 2.23 7.75
C ASN A 59 13.74 1.59 6.38
N LYS A 60 12.58 0.97 6.12
CA LYS A 60 12.24 0.40 4.82
C LYS A 60 12.16 1.47 3.73
N LEU A 61 11.54 2.61 4.03
CA LEU A 61 11.50 3.75 3.12
C LEU A 61 12.90 4.24 2.78
N LYS A 62 13.76 4.49 3.78
CA LYS A 62 15.14 4.94 3.57
C LYS A 62 15.94 3.94 2.74
N ARG A 63 15.80 2.64 3.02
CA ARG A 63 16.46 1.59 2.23
C ARG A 63 16.00 1.63 0.78
N ALA A 64 14.70 1.68 0.54
CA ALA A 64 14.15 1.72 -0.81
C ALA A 64 14.67 2.95 -1.58
N LEU A 65 14.69 4.12 -0.95
CA LEU A 65 15.21 5.35 -1.55
C LEU A 65 16.72 5.31 -1.79
N PHE A 66 17.48 4.67 -0.91
CA PHE A 66 18.94 4.54 -1.04
C PHE A 66 19.34 3.54 -2.15
N GLU A 67 18.59 2.44 -2.26
CA GLU A 67 18.88 1.36 -3.22
C GLU A 67 18.32 1.66 -4.63
N SER A 68 17.30 2.51 -4.74
CA SER A 68 16.66 2.83 -6.01
C SER A 68 17.42 3.89 -6.80
N THR A 69 17.49 3.69 -8.12
CA THR A 69 17.97 4.70 -9.09
C THR A 69 16.84 5.58 -9.63
N LEU A 70 15.59 5.29 -9.24
CA LEU A 70 14.42 6.03 -9.68
C LEU A 70 14.21 7.30 -8.83
N PRO A 71 13.43 8.26 -9.34
CA PRO A 71 12.99 9.39 -8.52
C PRO A 71 12.23 8.91 -7.29
N ALA A 72 12.39 9.63 -6.17
CA ALA A 72 11.79 9.24 -4.89
C ALA A 72 10.27 8.97 -4.96
N ALA A 73 9.52 9.79 -5.70
CA ALA A 73 8.08 9.60 -5.87
C ALA A 73 7.74 8.27 -6.56
N GLU A 74 8.54 7.86 -7.54
CA GLU A 74 8.40 6.60 -8.25
C GLU A 74 8.77 5.41 -7.37
N THR A 75 9.90 5.49 -6.68
CA THR A 75 10.34 4.46 -5.73
C THR A 75 9.28 4.20 -4.66
N ILE A 76 8.68 5.26 -4.11
CA ILE A 76 7.65 5.13 -3.08
C ILE A 76 6.36 4.58 -3.69
N ALA A 77 5.95 5.02 -4.88
CA ALA A 77 4.76 4.48 -5.54
C ALA A 77 4.89 2.96 -5.77
N ASP A 78 6.05 2.52 -6.25
CA ASP A 78 6.34 1.09 -6.46
C ASP A 78 6.32 0.31 -5.14
N LEU A 79 6.86 0.89 -4.06
CA LEU A 79 6.81 0.31 -2.72
C LEU A 79 5.37 0.12 -2.22
N ILE A 80 4.49 1.09 -2.47
CA ILE A 80 3.06 1.00 -2.11
C ILE A 80 2.39 -0.12 -2.91
N ILE A 81 2.61 -0.16 -4.23
CA ILE A 81 2.02 -1.17 -5.12
C ILE A 81 2.46 -2.57 -4.69
N GLU A 82 3.75 -2.77 -4.41
CA GLU A 82 4.29 -4.05 -3.95
C GLU A 82 3.58 -4.53 -2.67
N ARG A 83 3.39 -3.63 -1.70
CA ARG A 83 2.68 -3.94 -0.45
C ARG A 83 1.22 -4.33 -0.68
N MET A 84 0.53 -3.65 -1.60
CA MET A 84 -0.83 -4.00 -1.97
C MET A 84 -0.91 -5.39 -2.61
N LEU A 85 0.02 -5.72 -3.51
CA LEU A 85 0.10 -7.03 -4.15
C LEU A 85 0.38 -8.15 -3.13
N GLN A 86 1.30 -7.93 -2.19
CA GLN A 86 1.58 -8.86 -1.09
C GLN A 86 0.31 -9.11 -0.26
N LYS A 87 -0.43 -8.07 0.11
CA LYS A 87 -1.70 -8.19 0.87
C LYS A 87 -2.74 -9.01 0.12
N ILE A 88 -2.87 -8.81 -1.20
CA ILE A 88 -3.77 -9.59 -2.05
C ILE A 88 -3.34 -11.05 -2.10
N HIS A 89 -2.03 -11.31 -2.25
CA HIS A 89 -1.49 -12.67 -2.27
C HIS A 89 -1.77 -13.41 -0.95
N PHE A 90 -1.46 -12.80 0.20
CA PHE A 90 -1.78 -13.38 1.50
C PHE A 90 -3.26 -13.69 1.66
N ARG A 91 -4.15 -12.74 1.30
CA ARG A 91 -5.61 -12.96 1.35
C ARG A 91 -6.05 -14.16 0.50
N LYS A 92 -5.47 -14.34 -0.69
CA LYS A 92 -5.76 -15.49 -1.55
C LYS A 92 -5.31 -16.82 -0.92
N MET A 93 -4.10 -16.86 -0.37
CA MET A 93 -3.52 -18.06 0.27
C MET A 93 -4.30 -18.51 1.52
N TYR A 94 -4.75 -17.57 2.36
CA TYR A 94 -5.57 -17.92 3.53
C TYR A 94 -6.99 -18.35 3.16
N LYS A 95 -7.56 -17.80 2.07
CA LYS A 95 -8.87 -18.21 1.56
C LYS A 95 -8.84 -19.62 0.97
N SER A 96 -7.75 -20.04 0.32
CA SER A 96 -7.61 -21.39 -0.22
C SER A 96 -7.40 -22.43 0.87
N LYS A 97 -6.57 -22.15 1.89
CA LYS A 97 -6.36 -23.08 3.02
C LYS A 97 -7.63 -23.40 3.79
N LYS A 98 -8.54 -22.44 3.96
CA LYS A 98 -9.83 -22.67 4.64
C LYS A 98 -10.81 -23.58 3.86
N LYS A 99 -10.51 -23.91 2.60
CA LYS A 99 -11.37 -24.76 1.76
C LYS A 99 -10.91 -26.23 1.73
N GLU A 100 -9.73 -26.53 2.26
CA GLU A 100 -9.13 -27.88 2.28
C GLU A 100 -9.11 -28.53 3.68
N GLU A 101 -9.64 -27.84 4.70
CA GLU A 101 -9.94 -28.35 6.04
C GLU A 101 -11.46 -28.49 6.24
#